data_AF-A0A1V6GR94-F1
#
_entry.id   AF-A0A1V6GR94-F1
#
_cell.length_a   1.000
_cell.length_b   1.000
_cell.length_c   1.000
_cell.angle_alpha   90.00
_cell.angle_beta   90.00
_cell.angle_gamma   90.00
#
_symmetry.space_group_name_H-M   'P 1'
#
loop_
_entity.id
_entity.type
_entity.pdbx_description
1 polymer ?
#
loop_
_entity_poly.entity_id
_entity_poly.type
_entity_poly.pdbx_seq_one_letter_code
_entity_poly.pdbx_strand_id
1 'polypeptide(L)'
;MWASTNRPAMPYIPVATQGWDRRPWEATNGEGLGKGSKVSPHFARGTPEEFEAYLRRMPEWMDANPDRTTPDRLGVIYAWNEIGEGGWLVPCRDDPDGAYLKAIKRVVYGK
;
A
#
# COMPACT_ATOMS: atom_id res chain seq x y z
N MET A 1 -3.42 25.50 -7.47
CA MET A 1 -3.13 24.05 -7.41
C MET A 1 -3.60 23.36 -6.13
N TRP A 2 -3.65 24.03 -4.97
CA TRP A 2 -4.07 23.40 -3.71
C TRP A 2 -5.57 23.52 -3.36
N ALA A 3 -6.31 24.40 -4.04
CA ALA A 3 -7.70 24.74 -3.70
C ALA A 3 -8.79 24.08 -4.57
N SER A 4 -8.46 23.12 -5.44
CA SER A 4 -9.45 22.48 -6.33
C SER A 4 -9.41 20.96 -6.17
N THR A 5 -10.57 20.36 -5.87
CA THR A 5 -10.76 18.95 -5.52
C THR A 5 -11.11 18.05 -6.71
N ASN A 6 -11.48 18.63 -7.86
CA ASN A 6 -11.78 17.89 -9.09
C ASN A 6 -10.82 18.32 -10.21
N ARG A 7 -9.90 17.43 -10.59
CA ARG A 7 -8.93 17.63 -11.68
C ARG A 7 -8.90 16.41 -12.59
N PRO A 8 -9.85 16.30 -13.54
CA PRO A 8 -9.90 15.16 -14.45
C PRO A 8 -8.65 15.02 -15.33
N ALA A 9 -7.86 16.10 -15.49
CA ALA A 9 -6.62 16.13 -16.27
C ALA A 9 -5.34 15.90 -15.44
N MET A 10 -5.41 15.62 -14.13
CA MET A 10 -4.21 15.36 -13.34
C MET A 10 -3.77 13.90 -13.50
N PRO A 11 -2.51 13.65 -13.89
CA PRO A 11 -1.97 12.29 -13.92
C PRO A 11 -2.06 11.62 -12.55
N TYR A 12 -2.40 10.33 -12.55
CA TYR A 12 -2.47 9.50 -11.37
C TYR A 12 -1.24 8.60 -11.28
N ILE A 13 -0.67 8.53 -10.08
CA ILE A 13 0.39 7.59 -9.70
C ILE A 13 -0.29 6.49 -8.90
N PRO A 14 -0.44 5.26 -9.44
CA PRO A 14 -1.04 4.17 -8.70
C PRO A 14 -0.23 3.81 -7.46
N VAL A 15 -0.95 3.46 -6.39
CA VAL A 15 -0.38 2.94 -5.15
C VAL A 15 -0.90 1.53 -4.89
N ALA A 16 0.01 0.62 -4.56
CA ALA A 16 -0.32 -0.71 -4.07
C ALA A 16 -0.07 -0.79 -2.56
N THR A 17 -0.93 -1.54 -1.88
CA THR A 17 -0.81 -1.86 -0.45
C THR A 17 -1.08 -3.35 -0.25
N GLN A 18 -0.35 -3.96 0.67
CA GLN A 18 -0.54 -5.34 1.12
C GLN A 18 -1.62 -5.47 2.20
N GLY A 19 -2.10 -4.35 2.74
CA GLY A 19 -3.08 -4.31 3.83
C GLY A 19 -2.98 -3.01 4.62
N TRP A 20 -3.95 -2.77 5.49
CA TRP A 20 -3.94 -1.58 6.36
C TRP A 20 -4.75 -1.88 7.62
N ASP A 21 -4.08 -1.93 8.76
CA ASP A 21 -4.68 -2.19 10.06
C ASP A 21 -3.98 -1.37 11.13
N ARG A 22 -4.56 -0.21 11.44
CA ARG A 22 -4.06 0.68 12.49
C ARG A 22 -4.68 0.43 13.85
N ARG A 23 -5.49 -0.63 14.03
CA ARG A 23 -6.12 -0.93 15.33
C ARG A 23 -5.12 -1.02 16.51
N PRO A 24 -3.86 -1.43 16.34
CA PRO A 24 -2.86 -1.35 17.42
C PRO A 24 -2.61 0.08 17.96
N TRP A 25 -2.88 1.11 17.15
CA TRP A 25 -2.84 2.53 17.56
C TRP A 25 -4.19 3.08 17.98
N GLU A 26 -5.23 2.28 18.04
CA GLU A 26 -6.56 2.73 18.42
C GLU A 26 -6.87 2.20 19.82
N ALA A 27 -7.21 3.08 20.75
CA ALA A 27 -7.60 2.68 22.09
C ALA A 27 -9.03 3.09 22.37
N THR A 28 -9.88 2.07 22.50
CA THR A 28 -11.30 2.20 22.85
C THR A 28 -11.52 2.49 24.34
N ASN A 29 -10.55 2.19 25.20
CA ASN A 29 -10.63 2.36 26.65
C ASN A 29 -9.95 3.65 27.17
N GLY A 30 -9.39 4.48 26.27
CA GLY A 30 -8.77 5.74 26.66
C GLY A 30 -7.36 5.63 27.28
N GLU A 31 -6.67 4.52 27.06
CA GLU A 31 -5.28 4.28 27.50
C GLU A 31 -4.32 4.09 26.32
N GLY A 32 -3.00 4.15 26.55
CA GLY A 32 -2.00 3.92 25.52
C GLY A 32 -1.95 4.97 24.39
N LEU A 33 -1.28 4.63 23.29
CA LEU A 33 -0.94 5.55 22.19
C LEU A 33 -2.16 5.93 21.33
N GLY A 34 -3.30 5.26 21.52
CA GLY A 34 -4.53 5.46 20.76
C GLY A 34 -5.67 6.15 21.51
N LYS A 35 -5.39 6.75 22.67
CA LYS A 35 -6.39 7.33 23.57
C LYS A 35 -7.37 8.25 22.83
N GLY A 36 -8.65 7.88 22.85
CA GLY A 36 -9.74 8.67 22.27
C GLY A 36 -9.98 8.45 20.78
N SER A 37 -9.23 7.55 20.13
CA SER A 37 -9.46 7.18 18.73
C SER A 37 -10.58 6.14 18.62
N LYS A 38 -11.52 6.38 17.70
CA LYS A 38 -12.50 5.36 17.29
C LYS A 38 -11.80 4.28 16.48
N VAL A 39 -12.32 3.05 16.56
CA VAL A 39 -11.86 1.95 15.70
C VAL A 39 -12.20 2.26 14.25
N SER A 40 -11.19 2.30 13.38
CA SER A 40 -11.38 2.56 11.97
C SER A 40 -11.69 1.27 11.19
N PRO A 41 -12.31 1.36 9.99
CA PRO A 41 -12.31 0.25 9.05
C PRO A 41 -10.87 -0.23 8.83
N HIS A 42 -10.65 -1.53 8.76
CA HIS A 42 -9.34 -2.12 8.54
C HIS A 42 -9.42 -3.12 7.38
N PHE A 43 -8.31 -3.27 6.70
CA PHE A 43 -8.14 -4.18 5.58
C PHE A 43 -7.11 -5.23 5.99
N ALA A 44 -7.55 -6.48 6.01
CA ALA A 44 -6.68 -7.60 6.31
C ALA A 44 -5.48 -7.60 5.36
N ARG A 45 -4.34 -8.07 5.88
CA ARG A 45 -3.16 -8.27 5.06
C ARG A 45 -3.43 -9.38 4.04
N GLY A 46 -3.27 -9.08 2.77
CA GLY A 46 -3.29 -10.08 1.69
C GLY A 46 -2.06 -10.97 1.74
N THR A 47 -2.17 -12.16 1.18
CA THR A 47 -1.06 -13.09 0.97
C THR A 47 0.03 -12.49 0.06
N PRO A 48 1.27 -13.01 0.08
CA PRO A 48 2.31 -12.59 -0.86
C PRO A 48 1.88 -12.71 -2.33
N GLU A 49 1.10 -13.73 -2.68
CA GLU A 49 0.59 -13.98 -4.03
C GLU A 49 -0.47 -12.95 -4.44
N GLU A 50 -1.39 -12.61 -3.53
CA GLU A 50 -2.38 -11.54 -3.77
C GLU A 50 -1.70 -10.18 -3.91
N PHE A 51 -0.67 -9.91 -3.10
CA PHE A 51 0.11 -8.69 -3.21
C PHE A 51 0.90 -8.64 -4.52
N GLU A 52 1.51 -9.75 -4.95
CA GLU A 52 2.13 -9.86 -6.27
C GLU A 52 1.14 -9.54 -7.39
N ALA A 53 -0.04 -10.17 -7.36
CA ALA A 53 -1.09 -9.92 -8.34
C ALA A 53 -1.53 -8.46 -8.36
N TYR A 54 -1.64 -7.83 -7.18
CA TYR A 54 -1.96 -6.40 -7.10
C TYR A 54 -0.86 -5.51 -7.69
N LEU A 55 0.41 -5.81 -7.42
CA LEU A 55 1.54 -5.10 -8.01
C LEU A 55 1.58 -5.25 -9.54
N ARG A 56 1.25 -6.42 -10.09
CA ARG A 56 1.16 -6.65 -11.55
C ARG A 56 0.05 -5.84 -12.21
N ARG A 57 -1.04 -5.55 -11.50
CA ARG A 57 -2.14 -4.71 -12.01
C ARG A 57 -1.75 -3.24 -12.17
N MET A 58 -0.72 -2.74 -11.49
CA MET A 58 -0.30 -1.35 -11.63
C MET A 58 0.17 -1.00 -13.05
N PRO A 59 1.15 -1.70 -13.65
CA PRO A 59 1.53 -1.45 -15.05
C PRO A 59 0.39 -1.73 -16.02
N GLU A 60 -0.42 -2.78 -15.80
CA GLU A 60 -1.60 -3.06 -16.64
C GLU A 60 -2.59 -1.88 -16.63
N TRP A 61 -2.84 -1.29 -15.46
CA TRP A 61 -3.69 -0.11 -15.33
C TRP A 61 -3.10 1.09 -16.06
N MET A 62 -1.78 1.32 -15.94
CA MET A 62 -1.09 2.40 -16.67
C MET A 62 -1.15 2.21 -18.18
N ASP A 63 -1.05 0.97 -18.68
CA ASP A 63 -1.19 0.64 -20.10
C ASP A 63 -2.60 0.89 -20.61
N ALA A 64 -3.61 0.58 -19.80
CA ALA A 64 -5.01 0.83 -20.12
C ALA A 64 -5.43 2.31 -19.99
N ASN A 65 -4.63 3.14 -19.34
CA ASN A 65 -4.94 4.55 -19.08
C ASN A 65 -3.74 5.48 -19.39
N PRO A 66 -3.20 5.46 -20.63
CA PRO A 66 -1.96 6.15 -20.98
C PRO A 66 -2.06 7.68 -20.86
N ASP A 67 -3.26 8.24 -20.99
CA ASP A 67 -3.57 9.67 -20.84
C ASP A 67 -3.82 10.08 -19.38
N ARG A 68 -3.88 9.12 -18.45
CA ARG A 68 -4.14 9.35 -17.02
C ARG A 68 -2.98 8.98 -16.11
N THR A 69 -1.82 8.66 -16.67
CA THR A 69 -0.61 8.34 -15.90
C THR A 69 0.51 9.35 -16.15
N THR A 70 1.51 9.39 -15.27
CA THR A 70 2.70 10.23 -15.45
C THR A 70 3.53 9.74 -16.65
N PRO A 71 4.21 10.62 -17.40
CA PRO A 71 5.09 10.21 -18.50
C PRO A 71 6.14 9.16 -18.08
N ASP A 72 6.67 9.27 -16.85
CA ASP A 72 7.67 8.35 -16.29
C ASP A 72 7.10 7.02 -15.80
N ARG A 73 5.78 6.84 -15.83
CA ARG A 73 5.08 5.63 -15.36
C ARG A 73 5.48 5.20 -13.95
N LEU A 74 5.32 6.11 -13.00
CA LEU A 74 5.63 5.87 -11.60
C LEU A 74 4.52 5.08 -10.91
N GLY A 75 4.90 4.13 -10.04
CA GLY A 75 4.01 3.49 -9.07
C GLY A 75 4.59 3.55 -7.67
N VAL A 76 3.73 3.57 -6.66
CA VAL A 76 4.12 3.62 -5.24
C VAL A 76 3.71 2.34 -4.53
N ILE A 77 4.57 1.85 -3.66
CA ILE A 77 4.23 0.77 -2.73
C ILE A 77 4.11 1.38 -1.33
N TYR A 78 2.91 1.35 -0.79
CA TYR A 78 2.66 1.64 0.61
C TYR A 78 2.85 0.33 1.40
N ALA A 79 3.72 0.25 2.40
CA ALA A 79 4.82 1.16 2.74
C ALA A 79 6.05 0.33 3.15
N TRP A 80 7.22 0.97 3.31
CA TRP A 80 8.40 0.26 3.80
C TRP A 80 8.23 -0.17 5.26
N ASN A 81 7.93 0.78 6.16
CA ASN A 81 8.02 0.59 7.61
C ASN A 81 6.83 1.16 8.39
N GLU A 82 5.65 1.28 7.77
CA GLU A 82 4.43 1.73 8.47
C GLU A 82 3.85 0.60 9.34
N ILE A 83 4.67 0.15 10.30
CA ILE A 83 4.42 -0.99 11.21
C ILE A 83 3.10 -0.77 11.95
N GLY A 84 2.92 0.47 12.35
CA GLY A 84 1.80 0.92 13.10
C GLY A 84 0.44 0.80 12.42
N GLU A 85 0.41 1.06 11.11
CA GLU A 85 -0.78 0.89 10.29
C GLU A 85 -0.84 -0.50 9.65
N GLY A 86 -0.01 -1.43 10.11
CA GLY A 86 0.08 -2.79 9.56
C GLY A 86 0.66 -2.85 8.14
N GLY A 87 1.10 -1.73 7.57
CA GLY A 87 1.62 -1.59 6.20
C GLY A 87 3.11 -1.91 6.05
N TRP A 88 3.71 -2.69 6.95
CA TRP A 88 5.14 -3.00 6.94
C TRP A 88 5.55 -3.99 5.83
N LEU A 89 6.72 -3.74 5.24
CA LEU A 89 7.48 -4.64 4.36
C LEU A 89 8.88 -4.93 4.90
N VAL A 90 9.29 -4.26 5.99
CA VAL A 90 10.53 -4.56 6.70
C VAL A 90 10.56 -6.04 7.14
N PRO A 91 11.72 -6.71 7.07
CA PRO A 91 11.87 -8.08 7.58
C PRO A 91 11.43 -8.17 9.04
N CYS A 92 10.64 -9.20 9.36
CA CYS A 92 10.10 -9.38 10.70
C CYS A 92 9.89 -10.86 10.99
N ARG A 93 9.48 -11.17 12.23
CA ARG A 93 9.20 -12.55 12.64
C ARG A 93 8.06 -13.20 11.86
N ASP A 94 7.07 -12.42 11.42
CA ASP A 94 5.88 -12.92 10.72
C ASP A 94 6.12 -13.13 9.22
N ASP A 95 7.23 -12.60 8.68
CA ASP A 95 7.73 -12.88 7.32
C ASP A 95 9.26 -13.11 7.37
N PRO A 96 9.72 -14.22 7.97
CA PRO A 96 11.14 -14.44 8.25
C PRO A 96 11.98 -14.61 6.97
N ASP A 97 11.35 -15.06 5.90
CA ASP A 97 11.98 -15.33 4.61
C ASP A 97 11.77 -14.19 3.59
N GLY A 98 11.10 -13.10 3.97
CA GLY A 98 10.85 -11.95 3.08
C GLY A 98 10.00 -12.29 1.86
N ALA A 99 8.94 -13.10 2.03
CA ALA A 99 8.03 -13.50 0.96
C ALA A 99 7.41 -12.30 0.22
N TYR A 100 7.06 -11.23 0.94
CA TYR A 100 6.52 -10.01 0.31
C TYR A 100 7.59 -9.28 -0.51
N LEU A 101 8.83 -9.21 -0.02
CA LEU A 101 9.94 -8.61 -0.79
C LEU A 101 10.30 -9.45 -2.02
N LYS A 102 10.21 -10.79 -1.91
CA LYS A 102 10.36 -11.70 -3.05
C LYS A 102 9.24 -11.51 -4.09
N ALA A 103 8.00 -11.27 -3.65
CA ALA A 103 6.91 -10.90 -4.55
C ALA A 103 7.21 -9.61 -5.33
N ILE A 104 7.64 -8.55 -4.64
CA ILE A 104 8.06 -7.30 -5.28
C ILE A 104 9.19 -7.55 -6.29
N LYS A 105 10.20 -8.34 -5.91
CA LYS A 105 11.33 -8.69 -6.77
C LYS A 105 10.86 -9.36 -8.07
N ARG A 106 9.92 -10.32 -7.98
CA ARG A 106 9.37 -11.00 -9.16
C ARG A 106 8.62 -10.06 -10.10
N VAL A 107 7.95 -9.03 -9.57
CA VAL A 107 7.27 -8.04 -10.42
C VAL A 107 8.25 -7.06 -11.04
N VAL A 108 9.18 -6.53 -10.26
CA VAL A 108 10.11 -5.47 -10.71
C VAL A 108 11.20 -6.02 -11.64
N TYR A 109 11.74 -7.21 -11.34
CA TYR A 109 12.88 -7.78 -12.06
C TYR A 109 12.52 -9.00 -12.92
N GLY A 110 11.29 -9.50 -12.86
CA GLY A 110 10.88 -10.71 -13.59
C GLY A 110 11.57 -12.00 -13.13
N LYS A 111 12.11 -12.02 -11.90
CA LYS A 111 12.92 -13.12 -11.34
C LYS A 111 12.54 -13.44 -9.90
#